data_AF-A0A9P6ZL45-F1
#
_entry.id   AF-A0A9P6ZL45-F1
#
_cell.length_a   1.000
_cell.length_b   1.000
_cell.length_c   1.000
_cell.angle_alpha   90.00
_cell.angle_beta   90.00
_cell.angle_gamma   90.00
#
_symmetry.space_group_name_H-M   'P 1'
#
loop_
_entity.id
_entity.type
_entity.pdbx_description
1 polymer ?
#
loop_
_entity_poly.entity_id
_entity_poly.type
_entity_poly.pdbx_seq_one_letter_code
_entity_poly.pdbx_strand_id
1 'polypeptide(L)'
;MVGAFHGHAHNRQCQLDWHPMYISGTGHSKGEGCEHIFSASNELARSTRHASRFHQHQAIEEHYTFGTWISTFLWNHYREGLKSVQMLTAELDTIKRELGLSDGDFPGFFAEERIYLDTLKHPPPRDQLCIRYVEVLDELTERRADWDVAREAGNNALTGTNAISLEQINQALKQARVCVDSSYAKLQNAEMLVVHCETLLSVDKRWIIGGEEYRRFKEEATLGKYRAALDELERLVVMRLFELSKLSLSGTGSEFFFVCTLI
;
A
#
# COMPACT_ATOMS: atom_id res chain seq x y z
N MET A 1 -12.05 -16.43 -5.18
CA MET A 1 -11.35 -16.83 -3.94
C MET A 1 -9.87 -16.90 -4.28
N VAL A 2 -9.05 -16.11 -3.59
CA VAL A 2 -7.59 -16.12 -3.73
C VAL A 2 -7.06 -17.08 -2.66
N GLY A 3 -6.06 -17.91 -2.99
CA GLY A 3 -5.45 -18.82 -2.03
C GLY A 3 -4.91 -18.07 -0.81
N ALA A 4 -4.93 -18.68 0.37
CA ALA A 4 -4.48 -18.08 1.62
C ALA A 4 -3.00 -17.65 1.54
N PHE A 5 -2.20 -18.33 0.70
CA PHE A 5 -0.85 -17.89 0.44
C PHE A 5 -0.84 -16.51 -0.22
N HIS A 6 -1.57 -16.33 -1.31
CA HIS A 6 -1.65 -15.06 -2.03
C HIS A 6 -2.42 -13.98 -1.27
N GLY A 7 -3.37 -14.37 -0.41
CA GLY A 7 -4.16 -13.42 0.35
C GLY A 7 -3.29 -12.48 1.21
N HIS A 8 -2.25 -12.99 1.85
CA HIS A 8 -1.32 -12.19 2.66
C HIS A 8 -0.49 -11.19 1.82
N ALA A 9 -0.47 -11.32 0.49
CA ALA A 9 0.19 -10.39 -0.42
C ALA A 9 -0.55 -9.07 -0.61
N HIS A 10 -1.82 -9.02 -0.23
CA HIS A 10 -2.65 -7.84 -0.36
C HIS A 10 -2.54 -6.97 0.90
N ASN A 11 -2.90 -5.69 0.77
CA ASN A 11 -3.00 -4.80 1.92
C ASN A 11 -3.99 -5.35 2.97
N ARG A 12 -3.80 -4.96 4.23
CA ARG A 12 -4.57 -5.50 5.36
C ARG A 12 -6.09 -5.41 5.17
N GLN A 13 -6.57 -4.32 4.58
CA GLN A 13 -8.00 -4.15 4.32
C GLN A 13 -8.54 -5.17 3.31
N CYS A 14 -7.84 -5.38 2.19
CA CYS A 14 -8.21 -6.40 1.23
C CYS A 14 -8.18 -7.80 1.87
N GLN A 15 -7.23 -8.05 2.79
CA GLN A 15 -7.21 -9.29 3.55
C GLN A 15 -8.50 -9.47 4.36
N LEU A 16 -8.94 -8.46 5.12
CA LEU A 16 -10.17 -8.53 5.92
C LEU A 16 -11.43 -8.86 5.10
N ASP A 17 -11.45 -8.50 3.81
CA ASP A 17 -12.57 -8.78 2.91
C ASP A 17 -12.48 -10.14 2.22
N TRP A 18 -11.27 -10.56 1.84
CA TRP A 18 -11.09 -11.62 0.85
C TRP A 18 -10.17 -12.76 1.28
N HIS A 19 -9.46 -12.62 2.40
CA HIS A 19 -8.58 -13.67 2.87
C HIS A 19 -9.40 -14.85 3.43
N PRO A 20 -9.10 -16.10 3.03
CA PRO A 20 -9.80 -17.31 3.51
C PRO A 20 -10.02 -17.40 5.02
N MET A 21 -9.08 -16.90 5.83
CA MET A 21 -9.20 -16.88 7.29
C MET A 21 -10.35 -16.02 7.83
N TYR A 22 -10.76 -14.98 7.10
CA TYR A 22 -11.83 -14.06 7.53
C TYR A 22 -13.17 -14.34 6.84
N ILE A 23 -13.20 -15.28 5.90
CA ILE A 23 -14.43 -15.70 5.22
C ILE A 23 -15.03 -16.89 5.97
N SER A 24 -16.21 -16.67 6.55
CA SER A 24 -16.95 -17.73 7.24
C SER A 24 -17.23 -18.92 6.30
N GLY A 25 -17.04 -20.14 6.81
CA GLY A 25 -17.23 -21.38 6.06
C GLY A 25 -15.99 -21.90 5.33
N THR A 26 -14.91 -21.12 5.21
CA THR A 26 -13.69 -21.57 4.54
C THR A 26 -12.89 -22.59 5.36
N GLY A 27 -13.06 -22.55 6.69
CA GLY A 27 -12.38 -23.45 7.62
C GLY A 27 -10.85 -23.33 7.54
N HIS A 28 -10.15 -24.45 7.67
CA HIS A 28 -8.68 -24.52 7.53
C HIS A 28 -8.22 -24.67 6.06
N SER A 29 -9.10 -24.38 5.10
CA SER A 29 -8.76 -24.46 3.68
C SER A 29 -7.85 -23.30 3.28
N LYS A 30 -6.75 -23.63 2.60
CA LYS A 30 -5.86 -22.65 1.99
C LYS A 30 -6.36 -22.15 0.64
N GLY A 31 -7.47 -22.68 0.12
CA GLY A 31 -7.98 -22.32 -1.21
C GLY A 31 -7.12 -22.80 -2.39
N GLU A 32 -6.13 -23.67 -2.14
CA GLU A 32 -5.13 -24.17 -3.11
C GLU A 32 -5.30 -25.68 -3.39
N GLY A 33 -6.41 -26.30 -2.98
CA GLY A 33 -6.61 -27.75 -3.09
C GLY A 33 -6.44 -28.31 -4.52
N CYS A 34 -6.81 -27.54 -5.54
CA CYS A 34 -6.62 -27.95 -6.94
C CYS A 34 -5.14 -28.00 -7.35
N GLU A 35 -4.27 -27.19 -6.74
CA GLU A 35 -2.83 -27.17 -7.06
C GLU A 35 -2.17 -28.48 -6.63
N HIS A 36 -2.58 -29.07 -5.52
CA HIS A 36 -2.12 -30.39 -5.09
C HIS A 36 -2.52 -31.50 -6.09
N ILE A 37 -3.73 -31.42 -6.64
CA ILE A 37 -4.22 -32.36 -7.65
C ILE A 37 -3.38 -32.23 -8.93
N PHE A 38 -3.17 -31.00 -9.40
CA PHE A 38 -2.33 -30.76 -10.58
C PHE A 38 -0.87 -31.14 -10.35
N SER A 39 -0.35 -30.90 -9.15
CA SER A 39 1.01 -31.31 -8.78
C SER A 39 1.18 -32.82 -8.83
N ALA A 40 0.21 -33.60 -8.32
CA ALA A 40 0.25 -35.06 -8.41
C ALA A 40 0.26 -35.53 -9.88
N SER A 41 -0.49 -34.85 -10.75
CA SER A 41 -0.54 -35.17 -12.19
C SER A 41 0.80 -35.02 -12.92
N ASN A 42 1.77 -34.29 -12.35
CA ASN A 42 3.12 -34.18 -12.92
C ASN A 42 3.84 -35.55 -12.98
N GLU A 43 3.45 -36.53 -12.16
CA GLU A 43 3.98 -37.90 -12.24
C GLU A 43 3.75 -38.54 -13.61
N LEU A 44 2.65 -38.17 -14.27
CA LEU A 44 2.32 -38.65 -15.62
C LEU A 44 3.19 -38.07 -16.72
N ALA A 45 3.90 -36.95 -16.46
CA ALA A 45 4.62 -36.22 -17.51
C ALA A 45 5.67 -37.09 -18.21
N ARG A 46 6.31 -38.02 -17.49
CA ARG A 46 7.32 -38.91 -18.07
C ARG A 46 6.71 -40.03 -18.91
N SER A 47 5.66 -40.70 -18.42
CA SER A 47 5.04 -41.84 -19.10
C SER A 47 4.24 -41.41 -20.33
N THR A 48 3.65 -40.22 -20.30
CA THR A 48 2.79 -39.69 -21.39
C THR A 48 3.57 -39.00 -22.52
N ARG A 49 4.79 -38.51 -22.28
CA ARG A 49 5.58 -37.71 -23.24
C ARG A 49 5.75 -38.36 -24.62
N HIS A 50 5.95 -39.67 -24.66
CA HIS A 50 6.18 -40.43 -25.90
C HIS A 50 5.11 -41.51 -26.14
N ALA A 51 4.03 -41.50 -25.35
CA ALA A 51 2.94 -42.45 -25.48
C ALA A 51 2.02 -42.07 -26.65
N SER A 52 1.37 -43.06 -27.27
CA SER A 52 0.30 -42.78 -28.24
C SER A 52 -0.90 -42.16 -27.53
N ARG A 53 -1.76 -41.44 -28.27
CA ARG A 53 -2.95 -40.77 -27.72
C ARG A 53 -3.82 -41.69 -26.86
N PHE A 54 -3.99 -42.94 -27.28
CA PHE A 54 -4.75 -43.94 -26.51
C PHE A 54 -4.12 -44.18 -25.13
N HIS A 55 -2.82 -44.48 -25.08
CA HIS A 55 -2.10 -44.73 -23.83
C HIS A 55 -1.98 -43.48 -22.95
N GLN A 56 -1.94 -42.28 -23.55
CA GLN A 56 -2.00 -41.03 -22.79
C GLN A 56 -3.32 -40.89 -22.04
N HIS A 57 -4.46 -41.09 -22.72
CA HIS A 57 -5.77 -41.02 -22.07
C HIS A 57 -5.92 -42.11 -21.01
N GLN A 58 -5.50 -43.34 -21.32
CA GLN A 58 -5.54 -44.44 -20.37
C GLN A 58 -4.73 -44.14 -19.11
N ALA A 59 -3.50 -43.65 -19.24
CA ALA A 59 -2.65 -43.32 -18.09
C ALA A 59 -3.24 -42.19 -17.24
N ILE A 60 -3.86 -41.18 -17.86
CA ILE A 60 -4.55 -40.10 -17.15
C ILE A 60 -5.77 -40.64 -16.39
N GLU A 61 -6.60 -41.45 -17.05
CA GLU A 61 -7.80 -42.04 -16.43
C GLU A 61 -7.44 -42.95 -15.26
N GLU A 62 -6.46 -43.84 -15.44
CA GLU A 62 -5.97 -44.74 -14.39
C GLU A 62 -5.39 -43.97 -13.21
N HIS A 63 -4.61 -42.92 -13.47
CA HIS A 63 -4.09 -42.04 -12.43
C HIS A 63 -5.26 -41.53 -11.58
N TYR A 64 -6.21 -40.79 -12.15
CA TYR A 64 -7.28 -40.19 -11.35
C TYR A 64 -8.24 -41.22 -10.74
N THR A 65 -8.39 -42.41 -11.34
CA THR A 65 -9.29 -43.47 -10.83
C THR A 65 -8.68 -44.23 -9.66
N PHE A 66 -7.39 -44.58 -9.74
CA PHE A 66 -6.72 -45.41 -8.74
C PHE A 66 -5.80 -44.61 -7.80
N GLY A 67 -5.69 -43.31 -8.03
CA GLY A 67 -4.90 -42.38 -7.24
C GLY A 67 -5.37 -42.25 -5.80
N THR A 68 -4.45 -42.45 -4.86
CA THR A 68 -4.71 -42.30 -3.42
C THR A 68 -4.28 -40.93 -2.87
N TRP A 69 -3.81 -40.00 -3.72
CA TRP A 69 -3.36 -38.69 -3.25
C TRP A 69 -4.52 -37.86 -2.68
N ILE A 70 -5.73 -37.92 -3.26
CA ILE A 70 -6.90 -37.20 -2.73
C ILE A 70 -7.25 -37.73 -1.33
N SER A 71 -7.32 -39.05 -1.16
CA SER A 71 -7.66 -39.63 0.15
C SER A 71 -6.58 -39.34 1.19
N THR A 72 -5.31 -39.43 0.80
CA THR A 72 -4.17 -39.08 1.67
C THR A 72 -4.18 -37.60 2.05
N PHE A 73 -4.43 -36.72 1.08
CA PHE A 73 -4.54 -35.27 1.28
C PHE A 73 -5.68 -34.94 2.25
N LEU A 74 -6.88 -35.45 2.00
CA LEU A 74 -8.05 -35.22 2.86
C LEU A 74 -7.83 -35.76 4.28
N TRP A 75 -7.24 -36.96 4.40
CA TRP A 75 -6.95 -37.56 5.70
C TRP A 75 -5.92 -36.75 6.51
N ASN A 76 -4.84 -36.29 5.86
CA ASN A 76 -3.84 -35.44 6.49
C ASN A 76 -4.45 -34.11 6.94
N HIS A 77 -5.18 -33.42 6.08
CA HIS A 77 -5.84 -32.15 6.41
C HIS A 77 -6.86 -32.29 7.52
N TYR A 78 -7.63 -33.38 7.53
CA TYR A 78 -8.56 -33.68 8.61
C TYR A 78 -7.84 -33.85 9.95
N ARG A 79 -6.75 -34.63 9.98
CA ARG A 79 -5.94 -34.84 11.18
C ARG A 79 -5.26 -33.56 11.66
N GLU A 80 -4.76 -32.74 10.75
CA GLU A 80 -4.19 -31.42 11.06
C GLU A 80 -5.24 -30.48 11.65
N GLY A 81 -6.45 -30.48 11.09
CA GLY A 81 -7.59 -29.72 11.60
C GLY A 81 -7.96 -30.15 13.03
N LEU A 82 -8.08 -31.46 13.27
CA LEU A 82 -8.34 -32.00 14.61
C LEU A 82 -7.26 -31.59 15.62
N LYS A 83 -5.99 -31.72 15.24
CA LYS A 83 -4.87 -31.33 16.10
C LYS A 83 -4.90 -29.84 16.40
N SER A 84 -5.21 -29.00 15.40
CA SER A 84 -5.30 -27.55 15.55
C SER A 84 -6.43 -27.16 16.50
N VAL A 85 -7.61 -27.77 16.37
CA VAL A 85 -8.72 -27.55 17.32
C VAL A 85 -8.32 -27.95 18.73
N GLN A 86 -7.71 -29.13 18.91
CA GLN A 86 -7.30 -29.59 20.24
C GLN A 86 -6.29 -28.67 20.93
N MET A 87 -5.27 -28.19 20.21
CA MET A 87 -4.23 -27.34 20.79
C MET A 87 -4.71 -25.90 20.96
N LEU A 88 -5.26 -25.31 19.89
CA LEU A 88 -5.60 -23.88 19.86
C LEU A 88 -6.81 -23.54 20.70
N THR A 89 -7.77 -24.46 20.89
CA THR A 89 -8.93 -24.19 21.76
C THR A 89 -8.49 -23.95 23.21
N ALA A 90 -7.58 -24.77 23.73
CA ALA A 90 -7.09 -24.61 25.12
C ALA A 90 -6.29 -23.31 25.32
N GLU A 91 -5.45 -22.96 24.32
CA GLU A 91 -4.71 -21.70 24.31
C GLU A 91 -5.66 -20.50 24.22
N LEU A 92 -6.62 -20.55 23.30
CA LEU A 92 -7.63 -19.50 23.10
C LEU A 92 -8.49 -19.30 24.35
N ASP A 93 -8.92 -20.36 25.02
CA ASP A 93 -9.71 -20.27 26.26
C ASP A 93 -8.92 -19.66 27.43
N THR A 94 -7.59 -19.83 27.42
CA THR A 94 -6.71 -19.19 28.40
C THR A 94 -6.62 -17.69 28.13
N ILE A 95 -6.33 -17.31 26.88
CA ILE A 95 -6.25 -15.91 26.44
C ILE A 95 -7.59 -15.19 26.66
N LYS A 96 -8.72 -15.84 26.32
CA LYS A 96 -10.06 -15.29 26.55
C LYS A 96 -10.31 -14.97 28.02
N ARG A 97 -9.94 -15.87 28.94
CA ARG A 97 -10.11 -15.61 30.38
C ARG A 97 -9.21 -14.48 30.87
N GLU A 98 -7.96 -14.45 30.44
CA GLU A 98 -7.01 -13.41 30.85
C GLU A 98 -7.43 -12.02 30.38
N LEU A 99 -7.97 -11.93 29.15
CA LEU A 99 -8.39 -10.66 28.54
C LEU A 99 -9.89 -10.34 28.76
N GLY A 100 -10.64 -11.23 29.42
CA GLY A 100 -12.09 -11.06 29.64
C GLY A 100 -12.93 -11.09 28.35
N LEU A 101 -12.51 -11.88 27.36
CA LEU A 101 -13.12 -11.96 26.03
C LEU A 101 -14.08 -13.14 25.89
N SER A 102 -15.02 -12.97 24.97
CA SER A 102 -15.98 -13.96 24.51
C SER A 102 -15.84 -14.19 23.00
N ASP A 103 -16.43 -15.29 22.49
CA ASP A 103 -16.47 -15.53 21.04
C ASP A 103 -17.21 -14.44 20.25
N GLY A 104 -18.11 -13.70 20.91
CA GLY A 104 -18.84 -12.59 20.30
C GLY A 104 -17.99 -11.35 20.01
N ASP A 105 -16.81 -11.24 20.63
CA ASP A 105 -15.96 -10.06 20.51
C ASP A 105 -15.11 -10.08 19.23
N PHE A 106 -14.72 -11.25 18.74
CA PHE A 106 -13.85 -11.36 17.55
C PHE A 106 -14.44 -10.74 16.27
N PRO A 107 -15.73 -10.95 15.92
CA PRO A 107 -16.33 -10.24 14.81
C PRO A 107 -16.30 -8.72 14.98
N GLY A 108 -16.42 -8.24 16.23
CA GLY A 108 -16.29 -6.83 16.60
C GLY A 108 -14.90 -6.30 16.28
N PHE A 109 -13.84 -7.03 16.64
CA PHE A 109 -12.45 -6.63 16.34
C PHE A 109 -12.19 -6.45 14.84
N PHE A 110 -12.73 -7.32 13.99
CA PHE A 110 -12.58 -7.15 12.54
C PHE A 110 -13.34 -5.94 12.01
N ALA A 111 -14.50 -5.61 12.59
CA ALA A 111 -15.26 -4.42 12.25
C ALA A 111 -14.54 -3.14 12.70
N GLU A 112 -14.00 -3.14 13.92
CA GLU A 112 -13.20 -2.04 14.46
C GLU A 112 -11.93 -1.81 13.65
N GLU A 113 -11.20 -2.88 13.33
CA GLU A 113 -10.00 -2.82 12.49
C GLU A 113 -10.32 -2.26 11.11
N ARG A 114 -11.45 -2.66 10.51
CA ARG A 114 -11.92 -2.12 9.23
C ARG A 114 -12.19 -0.62 9.32
N ILE A 115 -12.93 -0.17 10.35
CA ILE A 115 -13.22 1.25 10.58
C ILE A 115 -11.91 2.03 10.74
N TYR A 116 -11.00 1.52 11.58
CA TYR A 116 -9.69 2.12 11.83
C TYR A 116 -8.90 2.28 10.52
N LEU A 117 -8.77 1.21 9.72
CA LEU A 117 -8.06 1.24 8.45
C LEU A 117 -8.71 2.19 7.43
N ASP A 118 -10.04 2.30 7.41
CA ASP A 118 -10.72 3.29 6.55
C ASP A 118 -10.49 4.72 7.02
N THR A 119 -10.39 4.96 8.34
CA THR A 119 -10.03 6.29 8.87
C THR A 119 -8.57 6.67 8.62
N LEU A 120 -7.68 5.71 8.43
CA LEU A 120 -6.25 5.94 8.17
C LEU A 120 -5.95 6.40 6.74
N LYS A 121 -6.78 6.04 5.76
CA LYS A 121 -6.59 6.45 4.35
C LYS A 121 -6.53 7.97 4.20
N HIS A 122 -7.22 8.66 5.09
CA HIS A 122 -7.58 10.05 4.93
C HIS A 122 -7.59 10.71 6.30
N PRO A 123 -6.70 11.70 6.56
CA PRO A 123 -6.91 12.61 7.69
C PRO A 123 -8.36 13.12 7.64
N PRO A 124 -8.97 13.48 8.79
CA PRO A 124 -10.30 14.10 8.79
C PRO A 124 -10.37 15.18 7.70
N PRO A 125 -11.52 15.38 7.00
CA PRO A 125 -11.60 16.31 5.87
C PRO A 125 -11.06 17.71 6.19
N ARG A 126 -11.24 18.15 7.44
CA ARG A 126 -10.66 19.39 7.97
C ARG A 126 -9.13 19.35 8.02
N ASP A 127 -8.54 18.28 8.51
CA ASP A 127 -7.09 18.13 8.62
C ASP A 127 -6.43 18.03 7.24
N GLN A 128 -7.10 17.43 6.25
CA GLN A 128 -6.66 17.47 4.85
C GLN A 128 -6.63 18.89 4.30
N LEU A 129 -7.68 19.67 4.58
CA LEU A 129 -7.72 21.09 4.19
C LEU A 129 -6.62 21.89 4.90
N CYS A 130 -6.34 21.60 6.17
CA CYS A 130 -5.22 22.23 6.90
C CYS A 130 -3.85 21.85 6.33
N ILE A 131 -3.63 20.58 5.98
CA ILE A 131 -2.41 20.12 5.31
C ILE A 131 -2.25 20.83 3.96
N ARG A 132 -3.33 20.88 3.17
CA ARG A 132 -3.34 21.59 1.88
C ARG A 132 -3.06 23.08 2.08
N TYR A 133 -3.62 23.70 3.10
CA TYR A 133 -3.39 25.09 3.41
C TYR A 133 -1.92 25.36 3.72
N VAL A 134 -1.27 24.51 4.52
CA VAL A 134 0.17 24.58 4.78
C VAL A 134 0.99 24.48 3.49
N GLU A 135 0.68 23.51 2.61
CA GLU A 135 1.37 23.36 1.32
C GLU A 135 1.22 24.60 0.42
N VAL A 136 0.04 25.22 0.40
CA VAL A 136 -0.21 26.42 -0.41
C VAL A 136 0.49 27.65 0.22
N LEU A 137 0.64 27.71 1.55
CA LEU A 137 1.45 28.75 2.21
C LEU A 137 2.95 28.64 1.87
N ASP A 138 3.47 27.41 1.81
CA ASP A 138 4.83 27.17 1.30
C ASP A 138 4.96 27.62 -0.15
N GLU A 139 4.01 27.22 -1.00
CA GLU A 139 3.98 27.59 -2.41
C GLU A 139 3.92 29.12 -2.58
N LEU A 140 3.11 29.82 -1.79
CA LEU A 140 3.04 31.27 -1.81
C LEU A 140 4.39 31.92 -1.50
N THR A 141 5.13 31.36 -0.55
CA THR A 141 6.43 31.84 -0.13
C THR A 141 7.47 31.66 -1.22
N GLU A 142 7.49 30.48 -1.85
CA GLU A 142 8.33 30.20 -3.02
C GLU A 142 8.00 31.15 -4.18
N ARG A 143 6.72 31.29 -4.55
CA ARG A 143 6.33 32.17 -5.67
C ARG A 143 6.62 33.64 -5.41
N ARG A 144 6.60 34.06 -4.15
CA ARG A 144 7.00 35.42 -3.77
C ARG A 144 8.49 35.64 -3.99
N ALA A 145 9.33 34.69 -3.56
CA ALA A 145 10.76 34.72 -3.82
C ALA A 145 11.09 34.68 -5.32
N ASP A 146 10.41 33.83 -6.09
CA ASP A 146 10.57 33.75 -7.55
C ASP A 146 10.24 35.09 -8.24
N TRP A 147 9.15 35.74 -7.82
CA TRP A 147 8.76 37.05 -8.34
C TRP A 147 9.77 38.13 -7.94
N ASP A 148 10.28 38.11 -6.71
CA ASP A 148 11.31 39.06 -6.27
C ASP A 148 12.58 38.93 -7.12
N VAL A 149 13.04 37.70 -7.38
CA VAL A 149 14.18 37.43 -8.27
C VAL A 149 13.90 37.88 -9.70
N ALA A 150 12.72 37.58 -10.25
CA ALA A 150 12.34 37.99 -11.60
C ALA A 150 12.28 39.53 -11.72
N ARG A 151 11.77 40.20 -10.69
CA ARG A 151 11.69 41.65 -10.59
C ARG A 151 13.07 42.29 -10.51
N GLU A 152 13.97 41.75 -9.68
CA GLU A 152 15.35 42.20 -9.61
C GLU A 152 16.09 42.00 -10.95
N ALA A 153 15.92 40.85 -11.59
CA ALA A 153 16.48 40.58 -12.91
C ALA A 153 15.94 41.56 -13.97
N GLY A 154 14.65 41.92 -13.90
CA GLY A 154 14.07 42.94 -14.76
C GLY A 154 14.62 44.34 -14.51
N ASN A 155 14.81 44.72 -13.24
CA ASN A 155 15.44 45.99 -12.88
C ASN A 155 16.90 46.06 -13.35
N ASN A 156 17.65 44.96 -13.23
CA ASN A 156 19.03 44.86 -13.69
C ASN A 156 19.13 44.89 -15.22
N ALA A 157 18.13 44.35 -15.94
CA ALA A 157 18.05 44.50 -17.39
C ALA A 157 17.82 45.96 -17.84
N LEU A 158 17.27 46.81 -16.96
CA LEU A 158 17.08 48.25 -17.21
C LEU A 158 18.32 49.10 -16.87
N THR A 159 19.16 48.65 -15.93
CA THR A 159 20.28 49.45 -15.39
C THR A 159 21.68 48.92 -15.75
N GLY A 160 21.83 47.63 -16.07
CA GLY A 160 23.13 46.94 -16.15
C GLY A 160 23.50 46.37 -17.54
N THR A 161 22.74 46.66 -18.59
CA THR A 161 23.05 46.14 -19.93
C THR A 161 24.30 46.79 -20.53
N ASN A 162 25.44 46.09 -20.44
CA ASN A 162 26.65 46.32 -21.26
C ASN A 162 26.46 45.82 -22.71
N ALA A 163 25.24 45.93 -23.26
CA ALA A 163 24.88 45.35 -24.54
C ALA A 163 25.40 46.21 -25.70
N ILE A 164 25.99 45.55 -26.69
CA ILE A 164 26.70 46.20 -27.82
C ILE A 164 25.69 46.67 -28.91
N SER A 165 24.44 46.16 -28.89
CA SER A 165 23.39 46.47 -29.88
C SER A 165 22.03 46.75 -29.24
N LEU A 166 21.28 47.69 -29.83
CA LEU A 166 19.89 48.03 -29.47
C LEU A 166 18.94 46.82 -29.55
N GLU A 167 19.21 45.89 -30.46
CA GLU A 167 18.38 44.69 -30.65
C GLU A 167 18.52 43.71 -29.48
N GLN A 168 19.74 43.58 -28.93
CA GLN A 168 20.01 42.77 -27.74
C GLN A 168 19.35 43.36 -26.49
N ILE A 169 19.33 44.69 -26.37
CA ILE A 169 18.63 45.40 -25.29
C ILE A 169 17.12 45.13 -25.37
N ASN A 170 16.50 45.30 -26.54
CA ASN A 170 15.08 45.06 -26.73
C ASN A 170 14.69 43.59 -26.46
N GLN A 171 15.53 42.64 -26.86
CA GLN A 171 15.30 41.22 -26.59
C GLN A 171 15.39 40.91 -25.09
N ALA A 172 16.41 41.43 -24.39
CA ALA A 172 16.57 41.26 -22.95
C ALA A 172 15.40 41.88 -22.17
N LEU A 173 14.93 43.07 -22.54
CA LEU A 173 13.77 43.72 -21.94
C LEU A 173 12.47 42.94 -22.17
N LYS A 174 12.27 42.40 -23.37
CA LYS A 174 11.10 41.57 -23.68
C LYS A 174 11.09 40.28 -22.86
N GLN A 175 12.24 39.63 -22.72
CA GLN A 175 12.38 38.42 -21.91
C GLN A 175 12.17 38.71 -20.41
N ALA A 176 12.77 39.78 -19.90
CA ALA A 176 12.59 40.22 -18.52
C ALA A 176 11.11 40.51 -18.21
N ARG A 177 10.43 41.24 -19.10
CA ARG A 177 8.99 41.53 -18.96
C ARG A 177 8.15 40.25 -18.91
N VAL A 178 8.36 39.33 -19.84
CA VAL A 178 7.63 38.05 -19.85
C VAL A 178 7.89 37.24 -18.58
N CYS A 179 9.12 37.24 -18.07
CA CYS A 179 9.48 36.55 -16.83
C CYS A 179 8.78 37.16 -15.60
N VAL A 180 8.77 38.50 -15.49
CA VAL A 180 8.07 39.23 -14.41
C VAL A 180 6.56 39.01 -14.49
N ASP A 181 5.96 39.15 -15.67
CA ASP A 181 4.52 38.97 -15.86
C ASP A 181 4.09 37.53 -15.52
N SER A 182 4.88 36.54 -15.95
CA SER A 182 4.63 35.11 -15.68
C SER A 182 4.79 34.75 -14.20
N SER A 183 5.86 35.22 -13.54
CA SER A 183 6.07 34.99 -12.11
C SER A 183 5.00 35.68 -11.26
N TYR A 184 4.58 36.88 -11.64
CA TYR A 184 3.49 37.59 -10.98
C TYR A 184 2.15 36.88 -11.11
N ALA A 185 1.81 36.36 -12.30
CA ALA A 185 0.60 35.56 -12.49
C ALA A 185 0.59 34.30 -11.61
N LYS A 186 1.74 33.62 -11.46
CA LYS A 186 1.88 32.47 -10.55
C LYS A 186 1.69 32.87 -9.09
N LEU A 187 2.24 34.02 -8.68
CA LEU A 187 2.07 34.57 -7.33
C LEU A 187 0.59 34.87 -7.04
N GLN A 188 -0.13 35.49 -7.99
CA GLN A 188 -1.55 35.77 -7.86
C GLN A 188 -2.39 34.50 -7.73
N ASN A 189 -2.06 33.45 -8.50
CA ASN A 189 -2.74 32.16 -8.40
C ASN A 189 -2.51 31.51 -7.02
N ALA A 190 -1.28 31.53 -6.51
CA ALA A 190 -0.98 31.02 -5.17
C ALA A 190 -1.74 31.80 -4.10
N GLU A 191 -1.78 33.14 -4.19
CA GLU A 191 -2.54 33.99 -3.26
C GLU A 191 -4.04 33.69 -3.30
N MET A 192 -4.63 33.46 -4.48
CA MET A 192 -6.03 33.06 -4.62
C MET A 192 -6.31 31.70 -3.96
N LEU A 193 -5.41 30.72 -4.11
CA LEU A 193 -5.53 29.42 -3.47
C LEU A 193 -5.44 29.51 -1.94
N VAL A 194 -4.59 30.39 -1.41
CA VAL A 194 -4.50 30.66 0.03
C VAL A 194 -5.83 31.21 0.54
N VAL A 195 -6.37 32.26 -0.11
CA VAL A 195 -7.66 32.87 0.28
C VAL A 195 -8.81 31.85 0.19
N HIS A 196 -8.78 30.97 -0.82
CA HIS A 196 -9.78 29.91 -0.95
C HIS A 196 -9.72 28.93 0.23
N CYS A 197 -8.52 28.49 0.63
CA CYS A 197 -8.34 27.62 1.79
C CYS A 197 -8.75 28.31 3.10
N GLU A 198 -8.40 29.60 3.27
CA GLU A 198 -8.79 30.41 4.44
C GLU A 198 -10.31 30.52 4.57
N THR A 199 -11.00 30.69 3.44
CA THR A 199 -12.48 30.72 3.39
C THR A 199 -13.08 29.38 3.82
N LEU A 200 -12.55 28.27 3.30
CA LEU A 200 -13.03 26.93 3.65
C LEU A 200 -12.77 26.56 5.11
N LEU A 201 -11.62 26.99 5.65
CA LEU A 201 -11.21 26.72 7.03
C LEU A 201 -11.77 27.74 8.05
N SER A 202 -12.42 28.81 7.58
CA SER A 202 -12.89 29.93 8.42
C SER A 202 -11.76 30.52 9.27
N VAL A 203 -10.61 30.78 8.64
CA VAL A 203 -9.41 31.32 9.30
C VAL A 203 -9.48 32.85 9.27
N ASP A 204 -9.57 33.48 10.45
CA ASP A 204 -9.61 34.94 10.57
C ASP A 204 -8.26 35.61 10.30
N LYS A 205 -7.16 34.91 10.61
CA LYS A 205 -5.78 35.42 10.44
C LYS A 205 -4.91 34.36 9.79
N ARG A 206 -4.26 34.73 8.69
CA ARG A 206 -3.33 33.86 7.97
C ARG A 206 -2.28 33.26 8.90
N TRP A 207 -2.04 31.95 8.77
CA TRP A 207 -1.03 31.28 9.56
C TRP A 207 0.37 31.79 9.24
N ILE A 208 1.16 32.00 10.29
CA ILE A 208 2.55 32.41 10.19
C ILE A 208 3.38 31.15 9.95
N ILE A 209 4.30 31.21 8.99
CA ILE A 209 5.26 30.13 8.72
C ILE A 209 6.10 29.91 9.99
N GLY A 210 6.14 28.68 10.48
CA GLY A 210 6.77 28.33 11.75
C GLY A 210 5.91 28.56 12.99
N GLY A 211 4.68 29.08 12.84
CA GLY A 211 3.70 29.14 13.91
C GLY A 211 3.24 27.74 14.36
N GLU A 212 2.53 27.68 15.48
CA GLU A 212 2.12 26.41 16.11
C GLU A 212 1.21 25.57 15.20
N GLU A 213 0.17 26.20 14.63
CA GLU A 213 -0.81 25.54 13.76
C GLU A 213 -0.16 25.06 12.45
N TYR A 214 0.67 25.93 11.85
CA TYR A 214 1.47 25.59 10.67
C TYR A 214 2.37 24.39 10.93
N ARG A 215 3.15 24.42 12.03
CA ARG A 215 4.11 23.34 12.36
C ARG A 215 3.40 22.02 12.59
N ARG A 216 2.27 22.03 13.30
CA ARG A 216 1.47 20.82 13.56
C ARG A 216 1.05 20.14 12.25
N PHE A 217 0.44 20.88 11.32
CA PHE A 217 -0.04 20.28 10.07
C PHE A 217 1.08 20.03 9.06
N LYS A 218 2.20 20.77 9.15
CA LYS A 218 3.43 20.44 8.42
C LYS A 218 4.01 19.09 8.88
N GLU A 219 4.07 18.86 10.19
CA GLU A 219 4.49 17.58 10.77
C GLU A 219 3.52 16.46 10.33
N GLU A 220 2.21 16.66 10.42
CA GLU A 220 1.22 15.67 9.97
C GLU A 220 1.36 15.35 8.47
N ALA A 221 1.59 16.36 7.62
CA ALA A 221 1.85 16.15 6.20
C ALA A 221 3.11 15.29 5.96
N THR A 222 4.17 15.51 6.74
CA THR A 222 5.39 14.68 6.65
C THR A 222 5.17 13.26 7.15
N LEU A 223 4.42 13.08 8.24
CA LEU A 223 4.05 11.77 8.77
C LEU A 223 3.16 11.01 7.79
N GLY A 224 2.24 11.68 7.10
CA GLY A 224 1.43 11.09 6.03
C GLY A 224 2.28 10.51 4.90
N LYS A 225 3.29 11.26 4.43
CA LYS A 225 4.26 10.77 3.43
C LYS A 225 5.07 9.59 3.94
N TYR A 226 5.50 9.62 5.20
CA TYR A 226 6.21 8.52 5.84
C TYR A 226 5.35 7.24 5.94
N ARG A 227 4.11 7.36 6.40
CA ARG A 227 3.15 6.24 6.48
C ARG A 227 2.91 5.62 5.10
N ALA A 228 2.65 6.45 4.09
CA ALA A 228 2.47 5.97 2.72
C ALA A 228 3.72 5.25 2.16
N ALA A 229 4.92 5.75 2.48
CA ALA A 229 6.16 5.10 2.09
C ALA A 229 6.39 3.78 2.85
N LEU A 230 5.99 3.72 4.12
CA LEU A 230 6.05 2.51 4.94
C LEU A 230 5.09 1.44 4.43
N ASP A 231 3.84 1.80 4.11
CA ASP A 231 2.85 0.90 3.51
C ASP A 231 3.35 0.32 2.18
N GLU A 232 3.99 1.15 1.35
CA GLU A 232 4.58 0.70 0.09
C GLU A 232 5.79 -0.22 0.31
N LEU A 233 6.64 0.08 1.29
CA LEU A 233 7.75 -0.79 1.65
C LEU A 233 7.27 -2.14 2.14
N GLU A 234 6.27 -2.18 3.02
CA GLU A 234 5.65 -3.41 3.49
C GLU A 234 5.12 -4.24 2.32
N ARG A 235 4.36 -3.61 1.41
CA ARG A 235 3.84 -4.24 0.19
C ARG A 235 4.96 -4.85 -0.66
N LEU A 236 6.07 -4.12 -0.85
CA LEU A 236 7.22 -4.59 -1.62
C LEU A 236 7.95 -5.75 -0.96
N VAL A 237 8.16 -5.71 0.36
CA VAL A 237 8.79 -6.80 1.12
C VAL A 237 7.95 -8.07 1.02
N VAL A 238 6.64 -7.94 1.24
CA VAL A 238 5.69 -9.04 1.13
C VAL A 238 5.71 -9.62 -0.29
N MET A 239 5.63 -8.78 -1.32
CA MET A 239 5.79 -9.22 -2.72
C MET A 239 7.10 -9.96 -2.95
N ARG A 240 8.22 -9.46 -2.41
CA ARG A 240 9.53 -10.08 -2.58
C ARG A 240 9.59 -11.45 -1.92
N LEU A 241 8.99 -11.62 -0.74
CA LEU A 241 8.86 -12.93 -0.09
C LEU A 241 8.06 -13.90 -0.97
N PHE A 242 7.01 -13.43 -1.64
CA PHE A 242 6.23 -14.23 -2.60
C PHE A 242 6.99 -14.59 -3.88
N GLU A 243 7.87 -13.71 -4.36
CA GLU A 243 8.75 -14.04 -5.48
C GLU A 243 9.75 -15.14 -5.09
N LEU A 244 10.37 -15.00 -3.92
CA LEU A 244 11.36 -15.95 -3.42
C LEU A 244 10.77 -17.34 -3.17
N SER A 245 9.53 -17.41 -2.67
CA SER A 245 8.83 -18.68 -2.52
C SER A 245 8.48 -19.34 -3.86
N LYS A 246 8.05 -18.56 -4.86
CA LYS A 246 7.71 -19.04 -6.21
C LYS A 246 8.93 -19.56 -6.97
N LEU A 247 10.11 -19.00 -6.70
CA LEU A 247 11.38 -19.39 -7.30
C LEU A 247 12.03 -20.63 -6.64
N SER A 248 11.30 -21.34 -5.76
CA SER A 248 11.80 -22.48 -4.96
C SER A 248 13.09 -22.19 -4.17
N LEU A 249 13.38 -20.91 -3.88
CA LEU A 249 14.51 -20.50 -3.05
C LEU A 249 14.21 -20.64 -1.55
N SER A 250 12.96 -20.92 -1.16
CA SER A 250 12.58 -21.26 0.21
C SER A 250 12.78 -22.74 0.56
N GLY A 251 13.48 -23.51 -0.27
CA GLY A 251 13.66 -24.97 -0.11
C GLY A 251 15.06 -25.51 -0.42
N THR A 252 16.07 -24.65 -0.60
CA THR A 252 17.48 -25.07 -0.75
C THR A 252 18.30 -24.87 0.53
N GLY A 253 17.65 -24.52 1.64
CA GLY A 253 18.22 -24.58 2.98
C GLY A 253 17.71 -25.80 3.71
N SER A 254 18.53 -26.84 3.76
CA SER A 254 18.35 -27.97 4.68
C SER A 254 18.13 -27.46 6.11
N GLU A 255 17.13 -28.02 6.78
CA GLU A 255 16.82 -27.93 8.21
C GLU A 255 16.10 -26.68 8.75
N PHE A 256 14.88 -26.93 9.24
CA PHE A 256 14.17 -26.23 10.32
C PHE A 256 14.14 -24.70 10.34
N PHE A 257 13.01 -24.14 9.88
CA PHE A 257 12.48 -22.90 10.49
C PHE A 257 11.03 -23.13 10.93
N PHE A 258 10.90 -23.56 12.18
CA PHE A 258 9.72 -23.39 13.03
C PHE A 258 9.90 -22.00 13.67
N VAL A 259 9.22 -20.97 13.16
CA VAL A 259 9.11 -19.66 13.83
C VAL A 259 7.64 -19.27 13.74
N CYS A 260 6.88 -19.62 14.78
CA CYS A 260 6.43 -18.68 15.81
C CYS A 260 5.58 -17.54 15.24
N THR A 261 4.28 -17.80 15.10
CA THR A 261 3.26 -16.78 15.26
C THR A 261 2.97 -16.67 16.76
N LEU A 262 3.79 -15.86 17.44
CA LEU A 262 3.52 -15.31 18.75
C LEU A 262 3.87 -13.83 18.65
N ILE A 263 2.88 -13.05 18.20
CA ILE A 263 2.28 -11.85 18.80
C ILE A 263 1.12 -11.47 17.87
#